data_AF-A0A2N2LZA5-F1
#
_entry.id   AF-A0A2N2LZA5-F1
#
_cell.length_a   1.000
_cell.length_b   1.000
_cell.length_c   1.000
_cell.angle_alpha   90.00
_cell.angle_beta   90.00
_cell.angle_gamma   90.00
#
_symmetry.space_group_name_H-M   'P 1'
#
loop_
_entity.id
_entity.type
_entity.pdbx_description
1 polymer ?
#
loop_
_entity_poly.entity_id
_entity_poly.type
_entity_poly.pdbx_seq_one_letter_code
_entity_poly.pdbx_strand_id
1 'polypeptide(L)'
;MANSSGINQERFAEKNVNEMPRVVEALTPEIYMPSLQFFIRLLLGFLACIYFNYIQIPLLVLTIHQINLIIISYYVFHIFGWWYYKKYGAKFVMIRLGSWIDILGAFIATVFDPFSVPPMMILFLIAVLGNGIQHGLHAVGDSMMGAIVFGITALVIHYIFLGHWPPYSLYFYFSLIAVGVIYSYVLARRLELIKKDAITISEQDPLTGIGNRRSFLKKAEYLLNLNERYHLPLVFVFADLDN
;
A
#
# COMPACT_ATOMS: atom_id res chain seq x y z
N MET A 1 8.87 3.46 71.83
CA MET A 1 9.22 4.09 70.55
C MET A 1 9.07 3.05 69.47
N ALA A 2 8.16 3.30 68.53
CA ALA A 2 7.83 2.47 67.39
C ALA A 2 8.99 2.41 66.38
N ASN A 3 9.12 1.32 65.62
CA ASN A 3 8.84 1.41 64.17
C ASN A 3 8.66 0.04 63.51
N SER A 4 7.57 -0.03 62.74
CA SER A 4 7.16 -1.04 61.79
C SER A 4 8.04 -1.07 60.54
N SER A 5 8.32 -2.24 59.98
CA SER A 5 8.58 -2.40 58.52
C SER A 5 8.46 -3.86 58.08
N GLY A 6 7.29 -4.45 58.33
CA GLY A 6 6.72 -5.40 57.37
C GLY A 6 5.93 -4.61 56.34
N ILE A 7 5.77 -5.18 55.14
CA ILE A 7 5.00 -4.67 53.97
C ILE A 7 5.86 -3.84 53.00
N ASN A 8 6.50 -4.52 52.02
CA ASN A 8 6.63 -4.08 50.62
C ASN A 8 7.52 -5.04 49.80
N GLN A 9 7.08 -6.28 49.59
CA GLN A 9 7.73 -7.20 48.64
C GLN A 9 6.76 -7.98 47.73
N GLU A 10 5.53 -7.48 47.53
CA GLU A 10 4.55 -8.06 46.60
C GLU A 10 4.07 -7.05 45.53
N ARG A 11 4.97 -6.24 44.99
CA ARG A 11 4.72 -5.54 43.72
C ARG A 11 5.87 -5.83 42.79
N PHE A 12 5.55 -6.04 41.50
CA PHE A 12 6.45 -6.36 40.38
C PHE A 12 6.65 -7.83 40.05
N ALA A 13 5.54 -8.55 39.82
CA ALA A 13 5.56 -9.74 38.96
C ALA A 13 4.24 -9.96 38.19
N GLU A 14 3.57 -8.90 37.72
CA GLU A 14 2.59 -9.01 36.64
C GLU A 14 3.26 -8.58 35.33
N LYS A 15 4.04 -9.50 34.76
CA LYS A 15 4.65 -9.36 33.45
C LYS A 15 3.63 -9.76 32.39
N ASN A 16 2.95 -8.77 31.82
CA ASN A 16 2.37 -8.73 30.47
C ASN A 16 2.09 -10.10 29.81
N VAL A 17 0.88 -10.64 30.04
CA VAL A 17 0.35 -11.79 29.27
C VAL A 17 -0.73 -11.36 28.26
N ASN A 18 -1.00 -10.06 28.11
CA ASN A 18 -2.19 -9.61 27.36
C ASN A 18 -1.92 -8.56 26.26
N GLU A 19 -0.79 -8.67 25.57
CA GLU A 19 -0.57 -7.98 24.29
C GLU A 19 -0.51 -9.00 23.15
N MET A 20 -1.64 -9.59 22.75
CA MET A 20 -1.88 -10.09 21.37
C MET A 20 -3.35 -10.46 21.22
N PRO A 21 -4.17 -9.53 20.69
CA PRO A 21 -4.71 -9.80 19.35
C PRO A 21 -4.80 -8.55 18.44
N ARG A 22 -4.07 -7.46 18.71
CA ARG A 22 -4.08 -6.28 17.80
C ARG A 22 -3.21 -6.44 16.55
N VAL A 23 -2.21 -7.32 16.59
CA VAL A 23 -1.27 -7.50 15.47
C VAL A 23 -1.85 -8.38 14.36
N VAL A 24 -2.73 -9.33 14.70
CA VAL A 24 -3.23 -10.34 13.74
C VAL A 24 -4.39 -9.81 12.89
N GLU A 25 -5.22 -8.91 13.41
CA GLU A 25 -6.35 -8.31 12.68
C GLU A 25 -5.91 -7.33 11.57
N ALA A 26 -4.68 -6.81 11.64
CA ALA A 26 -4.11 -5.89 10.64
C ALA A 26 -3.49 -6.57 9.41
N LEU A 27 -3.50 -7.91 9.35
CA LEU A 27 -2.72 -8.70 8.38
C LEU A 27 -3.54 -9.32 7.24
N THR A 28 -4.84 -9.04 7.14
CA THR A 28 -5.56 -9.28 5.90
C THR A 28 -5.31 -8.10 4.97
N PRO A 29 -4.55 -8.25 3.87
CA PRO A 29 -4.36 -7.15 2.94
C PRO A 29 -5.73 -6.73 2.41
N GLU A 30 -6.16 -5.51 2.73
CA GLU A 30 -7.36 -4.94 2.13
C GLU A 30 -7.06 -4.70 0.64
N ILE A 31 -7.48 -5.64 -0.21
CA ILE A 31 -7.34 -5.50 -1.66
C ILE A 31 -8.59 -4.87 -2.21
N TYR A 32 -8.49 -3.60 -2.59
CA TYR A 32 -9.58 -2.89 -3.24
C TYR A 32 -9.53 -3.11 -4.76
N MET A 33 -10.66 -3.55 -5.33
CA MET A 33 -10.90 -3.64 -6.78
C MET A 33 -9.78 -4.36 -7.60
N PRO A 34 -9.43 -5.62 -7.28
CA PRO A 34 -8.30 -6.32 -7.90
C PRO A 34 -8.43 -6.49 -9.43
N SER A 35 -9.65 -6.66 -9.95
CA SER A 35 -9.90 -6.79 -11.39
C SER A 35 -9.60 -5.52 -12.16
N LEU A 36 -9.95 -4.35 -11.60
CA LEU A 36 -9.68 -3.05 -12.23
C LEU A 36 -8.18 -2.79 -12.29
N GLN A 37 -7.47 -3.08 -11.21
CA GLN A 37 -6.01 -2.91 -11.16
C GLN A 37 -5.28 -3.85 -12.12
N PHE A 38 -5.74 -5.10 -12.26
CA PHE A 38 -5.22 -6.01 -13.27
C PHE A 38 -5.45 -5.47 -14.69
N PHE A 39 -6.66 -4.98 -14.97
CA PHE A 39 -6.97 -4.35 -16.26
C PHE A 39 -6.05 -3.15 -16.54
N ILE A 40 -5.86 -2.26 -15.57
CA ILE A 40 -4.97 -1.09 -15.72
C ILE A 40 -3.53 -1.53 -16.01
N ARG A 41 -2.99 -2.52 -15.29
CA ARG A 41 -1.63 -3.06 -15.55
C ARG A 41 -1.50 -3.60 -16.98
N LEU A 42 -2.49 -4.35 -17.46
CA LEU A 42 -2.49 -4.85 -18.83
C LEU A 42 -2.57 -3.72 -19.87
N LEU A 43 -3.40 -2.70 -19.60
CA LEU A 43 -3.56 -1.54 -20.44
C LEU A 43 -2.27 -0.71 -20.51
N LEU A 44 -1.56 -0.53 -19.39
CA LEU A 44 -0.27 0.17 -19.34
C LEU A 44 0.80 -0.56 -20.14
N GLY A 45 0.90 -1.89 -19.98
CA GLY A 45 1.79 -2.70 -20.81
C GLY A 45 1.46 -2.56 -22.31
N PHE A 46 0.19 -2.39 -22.64
CA PHE A 46 -0.27 -2.31 -24.03
C PHE A 46 0.07 -0.94 -24.63
N LEU A 47 -0.18 0.13 -23.87
CA LEU A 47 0.22 1.49 -24.21
C LEU A 47 1.73 1.59 -24.38
N ALA A 48 2.52 1.00 -23.48
CA ALA A 48 3.98 0.95 -23.60
C ALA A 48 4.43 0.18 -24.85
N CYS A 49 3.76 -0.93 -25.17
CA CYS A 49 4.02 -1.71 -26.39
C CYS A 49 3.77 -0.86 -27.63
N ILE A 50 2.61 -0.21 -27.73
CA ILE A 50 2.31 0.70 -28.85
C ILE A 50 3.36 1.82 -28.91
N TYR A 51 3.65 2.46 -27.78
CA TYR A 51 4.59 3.57 -27.72
C TYR A 51 5.96 3.19 -28.29
N PHE A 52 6.56 2.09 -27.81
CA PHE A 52 7.90 1.69 -28.26
C PHE A 52 7.93 1.07 -29.67
N ASN A 53 6.85 0.46 -30.17
CA ASN A 53 6.84 -0.12 -31.51
C ASN A 53 6.55 0.92 -32.61
N TYR A 54 5.87 2.02 -32.28
CA TYR A 54 5.50 3.06 -33.25
C TYR A 54 6.41 4.30 -33.20
N ILE A 55 7.30 4.38 -32.23
CA ILE A 55 8.30 5.45 -32.18
C ILE A 55 9.26 5.33 -33.37
N GLN A 56 9.43 6.43 -34.11
CA GLN A 56 10.29 6.47 -35.29
C GLN A 56 11.77 6.75 -34.94
N ILE A 57 12.04 7.07 -33.68
CA ILE A 57 13.36 7.41 -33.16
C ILE A 57 13.97 6.13 -32.57
N PRO A 58 15.24 5.80 -32.88
CA PRO A 58 15.90 4.65 -32.30
C PRO A 58 16.01 4.81 -30.78
N LEU A 59 15.78 3.70 -30.08
CA LEU A 59 15.95 3.58 -28.64
C LEU A 59 17.42 3.78 -28.24
N LEU A 60 17.67 4.20 -27.00
CA LEU A 60 19.02 4.55 -26.53
C LEU A 60 20.00 3.38 -26.55
N VAL A 61 19.60 2.23 -26.01
CA VAL A 61 20.50 1.08 -25.80
C VAL A 61 19.86 -0.23 -26.24
N LEU A 62 18.60 -0.46 -25.86
CA LEU A 62 17.92 -1.71 -26.15
C LEU A 62 17.36 -1.71 -27.56
N THR A 63 17.41 -2.87 -28.20
CA THR A 63 16.69 -3.12 -29.45
C THR A 63 15.19 -3.25 -29.19
N ILE A 64 14.38 -2.99 -30.21
CA ILE A 64 12.92 -3.15 -30.11
C ILE A 64 12.51 -4.57 -29.67
N HIS A 65 13.24 -5.60 -30.13
CA HIS A 65 13.01 -6.99 -29.74
C HIS A 65 13.26 -7.22 -28.24
N GLN A 66 14.29 -6.61 -27.67
CA GLN A 66 14.58 -6.71 -26.24
C GLN A 66 13.51 -6.02 -25.40
N ILE A 67 13.03 -4.84 -25.82
CA ILE A 67 11.93 -4.16 -25.13
C ILE A 67 10.64 -4.97 -25.22
N ASN A 68 10.31 -5.51 -26.40
CA ASN A 68 9.15 -6.38 -26.55
C ASN A 68 9.25 -7.63 -25.68
N LEU A 69 10.44 -8.22 -25.53
CA LEU A 69 10.66 -9.33 -24.61
C LEU A 69 10.40 -8.91 -23.15
N ILE A 70 10.88 -7.74 -22.72
CA ILE A 70 10.61 -7.21 -21.39
C ILE A 70 9.10 -6.99 -21.18
N ILE A 71 8.40 -6.41 -22.14
CA ILE A 71 6.94 -6.20 -22.07
C ILE A 71 6.20 -7.54 -22.00
N ILE A 72 6.59 -8.54 -22.79
CA ILE A 72 6.03 -9.89 -22.71
C ILE A 72 6.29 -10.50 -21.33
N SER A 73 7.50 -10.34 -20.77
CA SER A 73 7.81 -10.83 -19.44
C SER A 73 6.96 -10.17 -18.35
N TYR A 74 6.71 -8.86 -18.48
CA TYR A 74 5.81 -8.09 -17.61
C TYR A 74 4.38 -8.64 -17.68
N TYR A 75 3.86 -8.90 -18.88
CA TYR A 75 2.56 -9.52 -19.09
C TYR A 75 2.47 -10.91 -18.47
N VAL A 76 3.44 -11.77 -18.76
CA VAL A 76 3.48 -13.14 -18.23
C VAL A 76 3.47 -13.11 -16.71
N PHE A 77 4.26 -12.22 -16.09
CA PHE A 77 4.30 -12.08 -14.64
C PHE A 77 2.92 -11.69 -14.07
N HIS A 78 2.25 -10.68 -14.63
CA HIS A 78 0.96 -10.24 -14.10
C HIS A 78 -0.18 -11.23 -14.38
N ILE A 79 -0.19 -11.90 -15.54
CA ILE A 79 -1.17 -12.96 -15.86
C ILE A 79 -0.97 -14.14 -14.91
N PHE A 80 0.27 -14.56 -14.67
CA PHE A 80 0.58 -15.61 -13.71
C PHE A 80 0.19 -15.21 -12.29
N GLY A 81 0.52 -13.98 -11.87
CA GLY A 81 0.14 -13.43 -10.57
C GLY A 81 -1.37 -13.40 -10.38
N TRP A 82 -2.13 -13.04 -11.42
CA TRP A 82 -3.60 -13.06 -11.40
C TRP A 82 -4.18 -14.48 -11.28
N TRP A 83 -3.64 -15.42 -12.06
CA TRP A 83 -4.03 -16.83 -11.97
C TRP A 83 -3.72 -17.40 -10.58
N TYR A 84 -2.54 -17.11 -10.06
CA TYR A 84 -2.12 -17.53 -8.72
C TYR A 84 -3.02 -16.93 -7.63
N TYR A 85 -3.35 -15.64 -7.75
CA TYR A 85 -4.29 -14.95 -6.86
C TYR A 85 -5.67 -15.61 -6.86
N LYS A 86 -6.22 -15.96 -8.03
CA LYS A 86 -7.50 -16.67 -8.13
C LYS A 86 -7.48 -18.06 -7.49
N LYS A 87 -6.35 -18.77 -7.56
CA LYS A 87 -6.24 -20.16 -7.08
C LYS A 87 -5.92 -20.26 -5.59
N TYR A 88 -5.03 -19.41 -5.07
CA TYR A 88 -4.48 -19.53 -3.71
C TYR A 88 -4.76 -18.31 -2.82
N GLY A 89 -5.46 -17.30 -3.34
CA GLY A 89 -5.78 -16.08 -2.60
C GLY A 89 -4.62 -15.09 -2.47
N ALA A 90 -4.84 -14.08 -1.64
CA ALA A 90 -3.93 -12.96 -1.42
C ALA A 90 -2.76 -13.33 -0.51
N LYS A 91 -1.54 -13.49 -1.06
CA LYS A 91 -0.30 -13.55 -0.27
C LYS A 91 0.40 -12.19 -0.29
N PHE A 92 0.78 -11.70 0.89
CA PHE A 92 1.48 -10.42 1.07
C PHE A 92 2.75 -10.28 0.20
N VAL A 93 3.52 -11.36 0.06
CA VAL A 93 4.73 -11.37 -0.77
C VAL A 93 4.43 -11.14 -2.25
N MET A 94 3.39 -11.78 -2.79
CA MET A 94 3.02 -11.63 -4.22
C MET A 94 2.51 -10.22 -4.53
N ILE A 95 1.78 -9.63 -3.58
CA ILE A 95 1.34 -8.24 -3.63
C ILE A 95 2.54 -7.29 -3.73
N ARG A 96 3.52 -7.44 -2.83
CA ARG A 96 4.73 -6.61 -2.83
C ARG A 96 5.55 -6.79 -4.11
N LEU A 97 5.72 -8.03 -4.57
CA LEU A 97 6.44 -8.30 -5.81
C LEU A 97 5.78 -7.63 -7.02
N GLY A 98 4.45 -7.67 -7.12
CA GLY A 98 3.72 -6.97 -8.18
C GLY A 98 3.96 -5.46 -8.18
N SER A 99 3.93 -4.85 -7.00
CA SER A 99 4.22 -3.42 -6.82
C SER A 99 5.65 -3.06 -7.25
N TRP A 100 6.65 -3.86 -6.86
CA TRP A 100 8.04 -3.66 -7.27
C TRP A 100 8.25 -3.83 -8.77
N ILE A 101 7.54 -4.76 -9.40
CA ILE A 101 7.63 -4.98 -10.84
C ILE A 101 7.03 -3.83 -11.63
N ASP A 102 5.96 -3.19 -11.14
CA ASP A 102 5.44 -1.96 -11.74
C ASP A 102 6.49 -0.83 -11.71
N ILE A 103 7.21 -0.67 -10.58
CA ILE A 103 8.28 0.33 -10.44
C ILE A 103 9.48 0.00 -11.33
N LEU A 104 9.89 -1.27 -11.39
CA LEU A 104 10.98 -1.72 -12.27
C LEU A 104 10.62 -1.56 -13.74
N GLY A 105 9.36 -1.82 -14.12
CA GLY A 105 8.85 -1.57 -15.46
C GLY A 105 8.94 -0.09 -15.83
N ALA A 106 8.49 0.80 -14.93
CA ALA A 106 8.61 2.25 -15.09
C ALA A 106 10.08 2.71 -15.20
N PHE A 107 10.97 2.13 -14.39
CA PHE A 107 12.42 2.38 -14.44
C PHE A 107 13.00 2.04 -15.81
N ILE A 108 12.80 0.81 -16.28
CA ILE A 108 13.33 0.35 -17.58
C ILE A 108 12.75 1.23 -18.70
N ALA A 109 11.44 1.46 -18.69
CA ALA A 109 10.80 2.26 -19.73
C ALA A 109 11.34 3.69 -19.77
N THR A 110 11.61 4.31 -18.61
CA THR A 110 12.17 5.66 -18.54
C THR A 110 13.62 5.72 -18.99
N VAL A 111 14.45 4.72 -18.60
CA VAL A 111 15.86 4.68 -18.95
C VAL A 111 16.09 4.61 -20.46
N PHE A 112 15.29 3.81 -21.17
CA PHE A 112 15.50 3.52 -22.59
C PHE A 112 14.63 4.34 -23.55
N ASP A 113 13.77 5.20 -23.01
CA ASP A 113 13.05 6.22 -23.77
C ASP A 113 14.05 7.12 -24.53
N PRO A 114 13.86 7.41 -25.82
CA PRO A 114 14.85 8.19 -26.57
C PRO A 114 14.63 9.71 -26.47
N PHE A 115 13.57 10.20 -25.84
CA PHE A 115 13.30 11.63 -25.76
C PHE A 115 14.09 12.32 -24.65
N SER A 116 14.50 13.57 -24.89
CA SER A 116 15.15 14.40 -23.88
C SER A 116 14.28 14.72 -22.67
N VAL A 117 12.96 14.55 -22.75
CA VAL A 117 12.06 14.53 -21.60
C VAL A 117 11.24 13.25 -21.76
N PRO A 118 11.60 12.15 -21.06
CA PRO A 118 11.05 10.84 -21.33
C PRO A 118 9.59 10.76 -20.88
N PRO A 119 8.58 10.64 -21.78
CA PRO A 119 7.18 10.56 -21.39
C PRO A 119 6.90 9.40 -20.43
N MET A 120 7.69 8.31 -20.52
CA MET A 120 7.54 7.12 -19.68
C MET A 120 7.81 7.35 -18.19
N MET A 121 8.38 8.50 -17.80
CA MET A 121 8.53 8.88 -16.38
C MET A 121 7.19 8.97 -15.64
N ILE A 122 6.07 9.20 -16.36
CA ILE A 122 4.73 9.23 -15.76
C ILE A 122 4.31 7.88 -15.18
N LEU A 123 4.92 6.77 -15.62
CA LEU A 123 4.63 5.44 -15.12
C LEU A 123 4.98 5.30 -13.63
N PHE A 124 5.96 6.07 -13.11
CA PHE A 124 6.25 6.10 -11.68
C PHE A 124 5.06 6.63 -10.88
N LEU A 125 4.42 7.71 -11.34
CA LEU A 125 3.22 8.25 -10.69
C LEU A 125 2.10 7.21 -10.71
N ILE A 126 1.86 6.59 -11.87
CA ILE A 126 0.80 5.58 -12.03
C ILE A 126 1.06 4.36 -11.15
N ALA A 127 2.31 3.89 -11.05
CA ALA A 127 2.68 2.77 -10.19
C ALA A 127 2.40 3.08 -8.71
N VAL A 128 2.77 4.26 -8.23
CA VAL A 128 2.52 4.65 -6.82
C VAL A 128 1.03 4.77 -6.55
N LEU A 129 0.27 5.45 -7.41
CA LEU A 129 -1.17 5.61 -7.25
C LEU A 129 -1.90 4.28 -7.33
N GLY A 130 -1.58 3.43 -8.30
CA GLY A 130 -2.18 2.11 -8.47
C GLY A 130 -1.94 1.19 -7.28
N ASN A 131 -0.70 1.15 -6.78
CA ASN A 131 -0.38 0.39 -5.57
C ASN A 131 -1.09 0.94 -4.33
N GLY A 132 -1.23 2.26 -4.24
CA GLY A 132 -1.94 2.93 -3.17
C GLY A 132 -3.43 2.61 -3.09
N ILE A 133 -4.10 2.67 -4.25
CA ILE A 133 -5.51 2.29 -4.39
C ILE A 133 -5.68 0.81 -4.04
N GLN A 134 -4.77 -0.06 -4.47
CA GLN A 134 -4.92 -1.50 -4.31
C GLN A 134 -4.66 -1.99 -2.88
N HIS A 135 -3.68 -1.42 -2.18
CA HIS A 135 -3.11 -2.02 -0.96
C HIS A 135 -3.10 -1.08 0.25
N GLY A 136 -3.70 0.11 0.14
CA GLY A 136 -3.82 1.08 1.23
C GLY A 136 -2.54 1.85 1.53
N LEU A 137 -2.55 2.57 2.66
CA LEU A 137 -1.57 3.63 2.95
C LEU A 137 -0.12 3.12 3.07
N HIS A 138 0.10 1.96 3.68
CA HIS A 138 1.44 1.38 3.82
C HIS A 138 2.10 1.12 2.45
N ALA A 139 1.32 0.62 1.48
CA ALA A 139 1.83 0.37 0.13
C ALA A 139 2.11 1.65 -0.65
N VAL A 140 1.36 2.74 -0.40
CA VAL A 140 1.68 4.08 -0.95
C VAL A 140 3.06 4.51 -0.49
N GLY A 141 3.35 4.40 0.81
CA GLY A 141 4.63 4.83 1.38
C GLY A 141 5.82 4.07 0.80
N ASP A 142 5.75 2.74 0.78
CA ASP A 142 6.79 1.88 0.18
C ASP A 142 6.98 2.19 -1.31
N SER A 143 5.89 2.30 -2.06
CA SER A 143 5.93 2.58 -3.50
C SER A 143 6.47 3.98 -3.79
N MET A 144 6.10 4.98 -2.98
CA MET A 144 6.57 6.36 -3.11
C MET A 144 8.09 6.42 -2.95
N MET A 145 8.63 5.80 -1.89
CA MET A 145 10.06 5.77 -1.67
C MET A 145 10.79 5.08 -2.82
N GLY A 146 10.26 3.94 -3.28
CA GLY A 146 10.77 3.25 -4.47
C GLY A 146 10.75 4.14 -5.71
N ALA A 147 9.63 4.78 -6.01
CA ALA A 147 9.47 5.63 -7.20
C ALA A 147 10.39 6.85 -7.19
N ILE A 148 10.64 7.47 -6.04
CA ILE A 148 11.59 8.60 -5.94
C ILE A 148 13.02 8.10 -6.19
N VAL A 149 13.45 7.05 -5.50
CA VAL A 149 14.82 6.51 -5.62
C VAL A 149 15.09 5.98 -7.03
N PHE A 150 14.21 5.13 -7.55
CA PHE A 150 14.33 4.58 -8.89
C PHE A 150 14.09 5.63 -9.97
N GLY A 151 13.20 6.60 -9.76
CA GLY A 151 12.95 7.70 -10.70
C GLY A 151 14.16 8.61 -10.89
N ILE A 152 14.79 9.05 -9.80
CA ILE A 152 16.04 9.83 -9.87
C ILE A 152 17.13 9.01 -10.56
N THR A 153 17.30 7.75 -10.14
CA THR A 153 18.32 6.86 -10.70
C THR A 153 18.09 6.62 -12.20
N ALA A 154 16.84 6.40 -12.62
CA ALA A 154 16.47 6.22 -14.03
C ALA A 154 16.84 7.44 -14.86
N LEU A 155 16.51 8.65 -14.38
CA LEU A 155 16.83 9.88 -15.08
C LEU A 155 18.34 10.10 -15.17
N VAL A 156 19.08 9.88 -14.09
CA VAL A 156 20.55 9.99 -14.12
C VAL A 156 21.14 9.06 -15.18
N ILE A 157 20.74 7.79 -15.19
CA ILE A 157 21.22 6.81 -16.19
C ILE A 157 20.80 7.22 -17.61
N HIS A 158 19.56 7.66 -17.79
CA HIS A 158 19.03 8.11 -19.06
C HIS A 158 19.84 9.27 -19.67
N TYR A 159 20.20 10.29 -18.87
CA TYR A 159 21.04 11.41 -19.36
C TYR A 159 22.51 11.05 -19.54
N ILE A 160 23.03 10.07 -18.79
CA ILE A 160 24.36 9.51 -19.08
C ILE A 160 24.37 8.89 -20.48
N PHE A 161 23.31 8.16 -20.86
CA PHE A 161 23.20 7.57 -22.21
C PHE A 161 22.93 8.59 -23.31
N LEU A 162 22.12 9.63 -23.04
CA LEU A 162 21.90 10.72 -24.00
C LEU A 162 23.15 11.58 -24.24
N GLY A 163 24.10 11.61 -23.30
CA GLY A 163 25.35 12.35 -23.44
C GLY A 163 25.22 13.87 -23.34
N HIS A 164 24.09 14.38 -22.84
CA HIS A 164 23.86 15.81 -22.65
C HIS A 164 23.13 16.10 -21.34
N TRP A 165 23.18 17.36 -20.91
CA TRP A 165 22.54 17.79 -19.67
C TRP A 165 21.00 17.81 -19.79
N PRO A 166 20.28 17.59 -18.67
CA PRO A 166 18.82 17.68 -18.64
C PRO A 166 18.30 19.08 -18.97
N PRO A 167 17.23 19.21 -19.79
CA PRO A 167 16.58 20.49 -20.03
C PRO A 167 15.85 21.00 -18.79
N TYR A 168 15.68 22.31 -18.66
CA TYR A 168 14.97 22.94 -17.52
C TYR A 168 13.54 22.41 -17.34
N SER A 169 12.86 22.07 -18.45
CA SER A 169 11.50 21.51 -18.43
C SER A 169 11.42 20.18 -17.69
N LEU A 170 12.47 19.34 -17.74
CA LEU A 170 12.48 18.08 -17.01
C LEU A 170 12.37 18.31 -15.50
N TYR A 171 13.17 19.23 -14.95
CA TYR A 171 13.17 19.50 -13.51
C TYR A 171 11.78 19.94 -13.04
N PHE A 172 11.07 20.73 -13.86
CA PHE A 172 9.69 21.12 -13.59
C PHE A 172 8.75 19.90 -13.57
N TYR A 173 8.75 19.07 -14.61
CA TYR A 173 7.87 17.89 -14.69
C TYR A 173 8.18 16.86 -13.60
N PHE A 174 9.45 16.60 -13.33
CA PHE A 174 9.87 15.69 -12.27
C PHE A 174 9.44 16.21 -10.90
N SER A 175 9.63 17.50 -10.62
CA SER A 175 9.16 18.12 -9.37
C SER A 175 7.64 18.06 -9.25
N LEU A 176 6.91 18.27 -10.35
CA LEU A 176 5.46 18.16 -10.37
C LEU A 176 5.00 16.74 -10.05
N ILE A 177 5.64 15.72 -10.65
CA ILE A 177 5.37 14.32 -10.33
C ILE A 177 5.70 14.02 -8.86
N ALA A 178 6.85 14.46 -8.36
CA ALA A 178 7.26 14.24 -6.97
C ALA A 178 6.28 14.88 -5.98
N VAL A 179 5.88 16.14 -6.22
CA VAL A 179 4.86 16.83 -5.41
C VAL A 179 3.51 16.11 -5.53
N GLY A 180 3.11 15.68 -6.73
CA GLY A 180 1.88 14.92 -6.95
C GLY A 180 1.84 13.61 -6.16
N VAL A 181 2.95 12.87 -6.16
CA VAL A 181 3.12 11.65 -5.36
C VAL A 181 3.01 11.96 -3.87
N ILE A 182 3.75 12.94 -3.36
CA ILE A 182 3.68 13.35 -1.94
C ILE A 182 2.26 13.79 -1.56
N TYR A 183 1.62 14.58 -2.41
CA TYR A 183 0.25 15.04 -2.20
C TYR A 183 -0.72 13.87 -2.14
N SER A 184 -0.60 12.91 -3.05
CA SER A 184 -1.43 11.69 -3.04
C SER A 184 -1.28 10.90 -1.74
N TYR A 185 -0.07 10.83 -1.18
CA TYR A 185 0.18 10.17 0.10
C TYR A 185 -0.50 10.91 1.25
N VAL A 186 -0.36 12.24 1.29
CA VAL A 186 -1.04 13.08 2.29
C VAL A 186 -2.56 12.92 2.19
N LEU A 187 -3.11 12.92 0.98
CA LEU A 187 -4.53 12.73 0.73
C LEU A 187 -5.02 11.36 1.21
N ALA A 188 -4.31 10.29 0.83
CA ALA A 188 -4.62 8.92 1.26
C ALA A 188 -4.58 8.80 2.79
N ARG A 189 -3.54 9.36 3.43
CA ARG A 189 -3.41 9.38 4.89
C ARG A 189 -4.60 10.09 5.55
N ARG A 190 -4.98 11.26 5.03
CA ARG A 190 -6.09 12.04 5.55
C ARG A 190 -7.43 11.30 5.41
N LEU A 191 -7.65 10.64 4.27
CA LEU A 191 -8.86 9.85 4.04
C LEU A 191 -8.97 8.69 5.04
N GLU A 192 -7.86 8.01 5.33
CA GLU A 192 -7.85 6.92 6.30
C GLU A 192 -8.14 7.42 7.72
N LEU A 193 -7.60 8.58 8.11
CA LEU A 193 -7.90 9.21 9.40
C LEU A 193 -9.38 9.54 9.53
N ILE A 194 -9.96 10.21 8.53
CA ILE A 194 -11.39 10.56 8.53
C ILE A 194 -12.27 9.29 8.57
N LYS A 195 -11.87 8.23 7.85
CA LYS A 195 -12.56 6.93 7.88
C LYS A 195 -12.54 6.34 9.30
N LYS A 196 -11.40 6.37 9.99
CA LYS A 196 -11.27 5.89 11.39
C LYS A 196 -12.12 6.70 12.36
N ASP A 197 -12.14 8.03 12.20
CA ASP A 197 -12.95 8.91 13.04
C ASP A 197 -14.45 8.65 12.83
N ALA A 198 -14.89 8.51 11.57
CA ALA A 198 -16.28 8.20 11.24
C ALA A 198 -16.74 6.85 11.79
N ILE A 199 -15.89 5.82 11.75
CA ILE A 199 -16.17 4.51 12.36
C ILE A 199 -16.33 4.67 13.88
N THR A 200 -15.42 5.41 14.53
CA THR A 200 -15.46 5.65 15.98
C THR A 200 -16.74 6.36 16.41
N ILE A 201 -17.12 7.43 15.70
CA ILE A 201 -18.37 8.17 15.95
C ILE A 201 -19.59 7.28 15.70
N SER A 202 -19.56 6.44 14.65
CA SER A 202 -20.67 5.53 14.35
C SER A 202 -20.84 4.40 15.37
N GLU A 203 -19.82 4.06 16.15
CA GLU A 203 -19.86 2.98 17.14
C GLU A 203 -20.16 3.47 18.57
N GLN A 204 -20.10 4.77 18.82
CA GLN A 204 -20.33 5.38 20.12
C GLN A 204 -21.70 6.06 20.20
N ASP A 205 -22.30 6.05 21.39
CA ASP A 205 -23.45 6.89 21.72
C ASP A 205 -22.95 8.33 21.98
N PRO A 206 -23.47 9.34 21.25
CA PRO A 206 -23.01 10.72 21.39
C PRO A 206 -23.25 11.32 22.79
N LEU A 207 -24.21 10.81 23.57
CA LEU A 207 -24.52 11.38 24.89
C LEU A 207 -23.59 10.86 26.00
N THR A 208 -23.26 9.57 25.95
CA THR A 208 -22.52 8.88 27.03
C THR A 208 -21.08 8.55 26.66
N GLY A 209 -20.73 8.57 25.37
CA GLY A 209 -19.44 8.09 24.85
C GLY A 209 -19.26 6.56 24.96
N ILE A 210 -20.25 5.84 25.51
CA ILE A 210 -20.26 4.39 25.62
C ILE A 210 -20.57 3.80 24.23
N GLY A 211 -20.13 2.56 23.97
CA GLY A 211 -20.49 1.85 22.74
C GLY A 211 -22.01 1.77 22.58
N ASN A 212 -22.52 2.15 21.41
CA ASN A 212 -23.95 2.07 21.14
C ASN A 212 -24.42 0.60 21.07
N ARG A 213 -25.74 0.38 21.11
CA ARG A 213 -26.33 -0.98 21.06
C ARG A 213 -25.77 -1.84 19.92
N ARG A 214 -25.54 -1.24 18.75
CA ARG A 214 -25.00 -1.95 17.58
C ARG A 214 -23.54 -2.38 17.80
N SER A 215 -22.69 -1.50 18.31
CA SER A 215 -21.29 -1.81 18.65
C SER A 215 -21.20 -2.85 19.76
N PHE A 216 -22.06 -2.75 20.78
CA PHE A 216 -22.16 -3.75 21.85
C PHE A 216 -22.50 -5.15 21.28
N LEU A 217 -23.57 -5.26 20.48
CA LEU A 217 -23.98 -6.55 19.91
C LEU A 217 -22.89 -7.17 19.04
N LYS A 218 -22.23 -6.37 18.21
CA LYS A 218 -21.11 -6.82 17.36
C LYS A 218 -19.93 -7.36 18.18
N LYS A 219 -19.58 -6.69 19.28
CA LYS A 219 -18.51 -7.14 20.19
C LYS A 219 -18.93 -8.37 20.99
N ALA A 220 -20.18 -8.44 21.44
CA ALA A 220 -20.71 -9.60 22.14
C ALA A 220 -20.69 -10.86 21.26
N GLU A 221 -21.14 -10.74 20.00
CA GLU A 221 -21.08 -11.84 19.02
C GLU A 221 -19.64 -12.32 18.78
N TYR A 222 -18.69 -11.40 18.60
CA TYR A 222 -17.27 -11.75 18.47
C TYR A 222 -16.74 -12.49 19.71
N LEU A 223 -17.04 -12.02 20.91
CA LEU A 223 -16.59 -12.63 22.17
C LEU A 223 -17.23 -14.01 22.40
N LEU A 224 -18.51 -14.19 22.08
CA LEU A 224 -19.20 -15.48 22.15
C LEU A 224 -18.55 -16.49 21.20
N ASN A 225 -18.29 -16.11 19.95
CA ASN A 225 -17.58 -16.94 18.97
C ASN A 225 -16.14 -17.28 19.41
N LEU A 226 -15.51 -16.43 20.22
CA LEU A 226 -14.19 -16.66 20.79
C LEU A 226 -14.25 -17.64 21.97
N ASN A 227 -15.28 -17.51 22.83
CA ASN A 227 -15.56 -18.45 23.92
C ASN A 227 -15.82 -19.86 23.39
N GLU A 228 -16.59 -20.02 22.31
CA GLU A 228 -16.83 -21.34 21.71
C GLU A 228 -15.53 -22.03 21.26
N ARG A 229 -14.53 -21.24 20.81
CA ARG A 229 -13.25 -21.79 20.33
C ARG A 229 -12.22 -22.03 21.42
N TYR A 230 -12.20 -21.17 22.44
CA TYR A 230 -11.10 -21.11 23.42
C TYR A 230 -11.57 -21.24 24.88
N HIS A 231 -12.87 -21.46 25.12
CA HIS A 231 -13.50 -21.60 26.44
C HIS A 231 -13.17 -20.47 27.43
N LEU A 232 -13.01 -19.24 26.93
CA LEU A 232 -12.71 -18.06 27.74
C LEU A 232 -13.92 -17.67 28.61
N PRO A 233 -13.80 -17.52 29.94
CA PRO A 233 -14.92 -17.12 30.78
C PRO A 233 -15.41 -15.72 30.39
N LEU A 234 -16.71 -15.60 30.12
CA LEU A 234 -17.37 -14.33 29.79
C LEU A 234 -18.30 -13.92 30.92
N VAL A 235 -18.23 -12.64 31.31
CA VAL A 235 -19.11 -12.03 32.32
C VAL A 235 -19.87 -10.88 31.66
N PHE A 236 -21.19 -10.88 31.82
CA PHE A 236 -22.06 -9.80 31.39
C PHE A 236 -22.60 -9.07 32.62
N VAL A 237 -22.45 -7.74 32.65
CA VAL A 237 -22.96 -6.88 33.71
C VAL A 237 -24.05 -6.01 33.11
N PHE A 238 -25.25 -6.12 33.66
CA PHE A 238 -26.38 -5.26 33.35
C PHE A 238 -26.59 -4.30 34.52
N ALA A 239 -26.63 -3.00 34.22
CA ALA A 239 -26.91 -1.96 35.18
C ALA A 239 -28.15 -1.19 34.71
N ASP A 240 -29.14 -1.08 35.59
CA ASP A 240 -30.34 -0.28 35.40
C ASP A 240 -30.33 0.86 36.42
N LEU A 241 -30.85 2.02 36.04
CA LEU A 241 -30.93 3.19 36.91
C LEU A 241 -32.37 3.29 37.45
N ASP A 242 -32.55 2.88 38.70
CA ASP A 242 -33.81 3.10 39.42
C ASP A 242 -33.95 4.60 39.74
N ASN A 243 -35.13 5.17 39.45
CA ASN A 243 -35.43 6.59 39.64
C ASN A 243 -36.61 6.78 40.60
#